data_AF-A0A2T7PUW7-F1
#
_entry.id   AF-A0A2T7PUW7-F1
#
_cell.length_a   1.000
_cell.length_b   1.000
_cell.length_c   1.000
_cell.angle_alpha   90.00
_cell.angle_beta   90.00
_cell.angle_gamma   90.00
#
_symmetry.space_group_name_H-M   'P 1'
#
loop_
_entity.id
_entity.type
_entity.pdbx_description
1 polymer ?
#
loop_
_entity_poly.entity_id
_entity_poly.type
_entity_poly.pdbx_seq_one_letter_code
_entity_poly.pdbx_strand_id
1 'polypeptide(L)'
;MYMYRRCVVFWGDAQTDKIGMTNVENQTTTVIVSIPSTHIFGMDLYKNNLYVTDWGAAGNLGLTSAIHRIANNGTSAATIGRVLGHLADIVVANGCTVNNGGCTDICIPLPGDSKKCITPDPSVPAPGRRRRRSPENINEVITTRRVARSVSEGEENGGVVKYSGEVDLGILSPTD
;
A
#
# COMPACT_ATOMS: atom_id res chain seq x y z
N MET A 1 18.66 20.70 19.04
CA MET A 1 18.71 20.22 17.65
C MET A 1 18.26 18.76 17.64
N TYR A 2 16.97 18.51 17.43
CA TYR A 2 16.41 17.15 17.51
C TYR A 2 16.48 16.49 16.12
N MET A 3 17.47 15.62 15.94
CA MET A 3 17.60 14.79 14.75
C MET A 3 16.66 13.59 14.92
N TYR A 4 15.58 13.53 14.15
CA TYR A 4 14.65 12.39 14.11
C TYR A 4 15.27 11.17 13.40
N ARG A 5 16.35 10.61 13.96
CA ARG A 5 16.88 9.33 13.49
C ARG A 5 16.15 8.19 14.20
N ARG A 6 15.04 7.74 13.63
CA ARG A 6 14.57 6.37 13.82
C ARG A 6 14.93 5.58 12.57
N CYS A 7 16.15 5.03 12.55
CA CYS A 7 16.63 4.15 11.50
C CYS A 7 16.02 2.74 11.67
N VAL A 8 14.69 2.66 11.65
CA VAL A 8 13.95 1.42 11.85
C VAL A 8 13.20 1.07 10.57
N VAL A 9 13.38 -0.15 10.10
CA VAL A 9 12.63 -0.75 8.99
C VAL A 9 11.60 -1.68 9.58
N PHE A 10 10.33 -1.46 9.24
CA PHE A 10 9.26 -2.41 9.55
C PHE A 10 9.10 -3.39 8.39
N TRP A 11 8.81 -4.64 8.72
CA TRP A 11 8.62 -5.70 7.73
C TRP A 11 7.48 -6.62 8.16
N GLY A 12 6.80 -7.20 7.18
CA GLY A 12 5.81 -8.26 7.36
C GLY A 12 6.24 -9.50 6.60
N ASP A 13 6.02 -10.67 7.18
CA ASP A 13 6.30 -11.98 6.58
C ASP A 13 4.98 -12.75 6.46
N ALA A 14 4.55 -12.93 5.21
CA ALA A 14 3.29 -13.58 4.85
C ALA A 14 3.31 -15.10 5.00
N GLN A 15 4.49 -15.70 5.18
CA GLN A 15 4.66 -17.14 5.37
C GLN A 15 4.70 -17.52 6.85
N THR A 16 5.22 -16.63 7.69
CA THR A 16 5.35 -16.86 9.14
C THR A 16 4.34 -16.08 9.97
N ASP A 17 3.44 -15.33 9.32
CA ASP A 17 2.35 -14.56 9.94
C ASP A 17 2.86 -13.56 10.99
N LYS A 18 4.00 -12.93 10.69
CA LYS A 18 4.73 -12.05 11.62
C LYS A 18 4.94 -10.68 11.04
N ILE A 19 4.89 -9.69 11.92
CA ILE A 19 5.36 -8.33 11.64
C ILE A 19 6.48 -8.05 12.62
N GLY A 20 7.56 -7.50 12.10
CA GLY A 20 8.73 -7.15 12.87
C GLY A 20 9.28 -5.78 12.51
N MET A 21 10.31 -5.41 13.25
CA MET A 21 11.11 -4.24 13.01
C MET A 21 12.59 -4.59 13.10
N THR A 22 13.40 -3.90 12.31
CA THR A 22 14.84 -3.99 12.33
C THR A 22 15.41 -2.60 12.52
N ASN A 23 16.15 -2.40 13.61
CA ASN A 23 16.97 -1.21 13.76
C ASN A 23 18.20 -1.37 12.87
N VAL A 24 18.32 -0.53 11.86
CA VAL A 24 19.34 -0.60 10.82
C VAL A 24 20.72 -0.19 11.37
N GLU A 25 20.78 0.66 12.38
CA GLU A 25 22.05 1.13 12.95
C GLU A 25 22.78 0.04 13.74
N ASN A 26 22.03 -0.73 14.53
CA ASN A 26 22.59 -1.80 15.36
C ASN A 26 22.23 -3.21 14.86
N GLN A 27 21.58 -3.31 13.70
CA GLN A 27 21.13 -4.55 13.05
C GLN A 27 20.27 -5.46 13.94
N THR A 28 19.61 -4.90 14.94
CA THR A 28 18.77 -5.66 15.86
C THR A 28 17.39 -5.85 15.27
N THR A 29 16.95 -7.09 15.15
CA THR A 29 15.62 -7.45 14.65
C THR A 29 14.73 -7.95 15.78
N THR A 30 13.48 -7.52 15.78
CA THR A 30 12.49 -7.88 16.80
C THR A 30 11.14 -8.12 16.13
N VAL A 31 10.50 -9.23 16.45
CA VAL A 31 9.10 -9.49 16.06
C VAL A 31 8.21 -8.70 17.02
N ILE A 32 7.34 -7.84 16.47
CA ILE A 32 6.44 -7.00 17.26
C ILE A 32 5.04 -7.60 17.40
N VAL A 33 4.58 -8.36 16.42
CA VAL A 33 3.31 -9.09 16.51
C VAL A 33 3.35 -10.34 15.64
N SER A 34 2.61 -11.36 16.06
CA SER A 34 2.28 -12.53 15.25
C SER A 34 0.76 -12.66 15.22
N ILE A 35 0.19 -12.68 14.02
CA ILE A 35 -1.26 -12.72 13.81
C ILE A 35 -1.58 -14.02 13.08
N PRO A 36 -1.95 -15.11 13.77
CA PRO A 36 -2.12 -16.41 13.16
C PRO A 36 -3.16 -16.40 12.03
N SER A 37 -2.94 -17.22 10.99
CA SER A 37 -3.88 -17.38 9.87
C SER A 37 -4.11 -16.11 9.08
N THR A 38 -3.08 -15.26 8.99
CA THR A 38 -3.10 -14.06 8.14
C THR A 38 -2.24 -14.29 6.90
N HIS A 39 -2.47 -13.47 5.88
CA HIS A 39 -1.57 -13.40 4.75
C HIS A 39 -1.35 -11.92 4.44
N ILE A 40 -0.37 -11.36 5.14
CA ILE A 40 -0.02 -9.96 5.07
C ILE A 40 0.55 -9.65 3.69
N PHE A 41 0.02 -8.62 3.04
CA PHE A 41 0.45 -8.26 1.69
C PHE A 41 1.07 -6.86 1.62
N GLY A 42 0.26 -5.81 1.81
CA GLY A 42 0.68 -4.42 1.89
C GLY A 42 0.75 -3.88 3.32
N MET A 43 1.65 -2.93 3.56
CA MET A 43 1.78 -2.23 4.84
C MET A 43 2.29 -0.81 4.64
N ASP A 44 1.79 0.13 5.44
CA ASP A 44 2.29 1.50 5.53
C ASP A 44 2.35 1.98 6.99
N LEU A 45 3.19 2.98 7.27
CA LEU A 45 3.40 3.55 8.59
C LEU A 45 2.87 4.97 8.64
N TYR A 46 1.97 5.23 9.59
CA TYR A 46 1.53 6.59 9.88
C TYR A 46 1.48 6.87 11.38
N LYS A 47 2.13 7.98 11.75
CA LYS A 47 2.39 8.34 13.15
C LYS A 47 3.06 7.18 13.88
N ASN A 48 2.38 6.58 14.85
CA ASN A 48 2.88 5.48 15.68
C ASN A 48 2.20 4.15 15.34
N ASN A 49 1.53 4.03 14.20
CA ASN A 49 0.79 2.84 13.83
C ASN A 49 1.17 2.36 12.43
N LEU A 50 1.30 1.04 12.30
CA LEU A 50 1.32 0.30 11.06
C LEU A 50 -0.10 0.01 10.62
N TYR A 51 -0.37 0.19 9.34
CA TYR A 51 -1.60 -0.17 8.69
C TYR A 51 -1.29 -1.31 7.73
N VAL A 52 -1.96 -2.44 7.91
CA VAL A 52 -1.57 -3.70 7.25
C VAL A 52 -2.78 -4.32 6.57
N THR A 53 -2.64 -4.69 5.31
CA THR A 53 -3.65 -5.43 4.57
C THR A 53 -3.42 -6.93 4.72
N ASP A 54 -4.49 -7.68 4.94
CA ASP A 54 -4.46 -9.12 5.19
C ASP A 54 -5.55 -9.81 4.34
N TRP A 55 -5.13 -10.76 3.51
CA TRP A 55 -6.03 -11.50 2.60
C TRP A 55 -6.71 -12.72 3.26
N GLY A 56 -6.42 -12.97 4.55
CA GLY A 56 -6.84 -14.19 5.25
C GLY A 56 -5.82 -15.32 5.07
N ALA A 57 -6.16 -16.53 5.53
CA ALA A 57 -5.21 -17.63 5.54
C ALA A 57 -4.71 -18.00 4.12
N ALA A 58 -3.41 -18.26 3.96
CA ALA A 58 -2.78 -18.55 2.67
C ALA A 58 -3.42 -19.70 1.85
N GLY A 59 -4.09 -20.65 2.52
CA GLY A 59 -4.82 -21.76 1.87
C GLY A 59 -6.30 -21.50 1.59
N ASN A 60 -6.84 -20.37 2.05
CA ASN A 60 -8.22 -19.95 1.86
C ASN A 60 -8.27 -18.42 1.85
N LEU A 61 -7.76 -17.84 0.76
CA LEU A 61 -7.79 -16.39 0.57
C LEU A 61 -9.25 -15.94 0.54
N GLY A 62 -9.60 -15.04 1.44
CA GLY A 62 -10.96 -14.55 1.55
C GLY A 62 -11.35 -13.71 0.33
N LEU A 63 -12.66 -13.54 0.11
CA LEU A 63 -13.18 -12.56 -0.86
C LEU A 63 -13.02 -11.10 -0.38
N THR A 64 -12.58 -10.92 0.86
CA THR A 64 -12.34 -9.61 1.47
C THR A 64 -10.94 -9.55 2.07
N SER A 65 -10.31 -8.39 1.98
CA SER A 65 -9.12 -8.08 2.76
C SER A 65 -9.49 -7.37 4.05
N ALA A 66 -8.87 -7.76 5.16
CA ALA A 66 -8.89 -7.01 6.40
C ALA A 66 -7.83 -5.91 6.38
N ILE A 67 -8.11 -4.80 7.07
CA ILE A 67 -7.14 -3.75 7.36
C ILE A 67 -6.92 -3.74 8.88
N HIS A 68 -5.68 -3.98 9.29
CA HIS A 68 -5.27 -3.97 10.69
C HIS A 68 -4.50 -2.69 11.00
N ARG A 69 -4.80 -2.07 12.13
CA ARG A 69 -4.01 -0.99 12.74
C ARG A 69 -3.23 -1.55 13.91
N ILE A 70 -1.92 -1.45 13.87
CA ILE A 70 -1.01 -2.07 14.83
C ILE A 70 -0.06 -1.00 15.34
N ALA A 71 0.03 -0.82 16.65
CA ALA A 71 1.01 0.10 17.22
C ALA A 71 2.42 -0.34 16.84
N ASN A 72 3.30 0.60 16.48
CA ASN A 72 4.64 0.31 15.97
C ASN A 72 5.58 -0.37 16.99
N ASN A 73 5.16 -0.46 18.25
CA ASN A 73 5.81 -1.19 19.34
C ASN A 73 5.12 -2.53 19.66
N GLY A 74 4.09 -2.92 18.90
CA GLY A 74 3.32 -4.15 19.09
C GLY A 74 2.31 -4.13 20.25
N THR A 75 2.13 -3.01 20.98
CA THR A 75 1.30 -3.02 22.21
C THR A 75 -0.20 -3.07 21.95
N SER A 76 -0.65 -2.84 20.72
CA SER A 76 -2.05 -2.94 20.35
C SER A 76 -2.20 -3.31 18.88
N ALA A 77 -3.19 -4.13 18.57
CA ALA A 77 -3.59 -4.50 17.22
C ALA A 77 -5.12 -4.56 17.15
N ALA A 78 -5.70 -3.96 16.10
CA ALA A 78 -7.14 -4.00 15.87
C ALA A 78 -7.44 -4.05 14.37
N THR A 79 -8.41 -4.87 13.97
CA THR A 79 -8.99 -4.77 12.62
C THR A 79 -9.90 -3.56 12.57
N ILE A 80 -9.59 -2.60 11.70
CA ILE A 80 -10.30 -1.32 11.57
C ILE A 80 -11.23 -1.28 10.35
N GLY A 81 -11.13 -2.25 9.44
CA GLY A 81 -11.96 -2.30 8.26
C GLY A 81 -11.83 -3.61 7.50
N ARG A 82 -12.80 -3.86 6.62
CA ARG A 82 -12.76 -4.93 5.62
C ARG A 82 -13.24 -4.40 4.29
N VAL A 83 -12.61 -4.86 3.22
CA VAL A 83 -12.87 -4.39 1.86
C VAL A 83 -13.01 -5.60 0.95
N LEU A 84 -13.98 -5.56 0.03
CA LEU A 84 -14.11 -6.60 -0.98
C LEU A 84 -12.91 -6.58 -1.94
N GLY A 85 -12.41 -7.77 -2.26
CA GLY A 85 -11.21 -7.96 -3.08
C GLY A 85 -9.92 -8.08 -2.28
N HIS A 86 -8.82 -8.21 -3.02
CA HIS A 86 -7.47 -8.37 -2.50
C HIS A 86 -6.75 -7.02 -2.53
N LEU A 87 -6.63 -6.39 -1.35
CA LEU A 87 -5.93 -5.13 -1.17
C LEU A 87 -4.43 -5.40 -1.25
N ALA A 88 -3.83 -5.02 -2.36
CA ALA A 88 -2.41 -5.18 -2.59
C ALA A 88 -1.58 -4.05 -1.95
N ASP A 89 -2.21 -2.92 -1.66
CA ASP A 89 -1.52 -1.73 -1.20
C ASP A 89 -2.41 -0.88 -0.27
N ILE A 90 -1.75 -0.22 0.67
CA ILE A 90 -2.35 0.75 1.58
C ILE A 90 -1.45 1.98 1.61
N VAL A 91 -2.06 3.14 1.38
CA VAL A 91 -1.35 4.42 1.29
C VAL A 91 -1.96 5.35 2.30
N VAL A 92 -1.17 5.74 3.29
CA VAL A 92 -1.60 6.76 4.23
C VAL A 92 -1.29 8.15 3.68
N ALA A 93 -2.20 9.09 3.91
CA ALA A 93 -2.02 10.47 3.50
C ALA A 93 -0.71 11.04 4.03
N ASN A 94 -0.05 11.77 3.13
CA ASN A 94 1.24 12.41 3.31
C ASN A 94 1.23 13.77 2.58
N GLY A 95 2.33 14.52 2.71
CA GLY A 95 2.43 15.88 2.17
C GLY A 95 2.19 16.00 0.67
N CYS A 96 2.29 14.90 -0.09
CA CYS A 96 2.04 14.86 -1.54
C CYS A 96 0.60 14.47 -1.92
N THR A 97 -0.23 14.04 -0.96
CA THR A 97 -1.54 13.43 -1.22
C THR A 97 -2.54 14.39 -1.83
N VAL A 98 -2.53 15.66 -1.40
CA VAL A 98 -3.43 16.69 -1.93
C VAL A 98 -2.69 17.49 -3.00
N ASN A 99 -3.25 17.52 -4.21
CA ASN A 99 -2.74 18.30 -5.35
C ASN A 99 -1.22 18.12 -5.60
N ASN A 100 -0.73 16.87 -5.54
CA ASN A 100 0.71 16.54 -5.68
C ASN A 100 1.62 17.35 -4.73
N GLY A 101 1.10 17.76 -3.56
CA GLY A 101 1.83 18.63 -2.64
C GLY A 101 2.14 20.03 -3.19
N GLY A 102 1.49 20.45 -4.28
CA GLY A 102 1.80 21.67 -5.02
C GLY A 102 3.00 21.56 -5.95
N CYS A 103 3.56 20.37 -6.17
CA CYS A 103 4.70 20.16 -7.08
C CYS A 103 4.24 20.08 -8.55
N THR A 104 5.04 20.65 -9.45
CA THR A 104 4.81 20.61 -10.90
C THR A 104 5.03 19.22 -11.49
N ASP A 105 6.11 18.56 -11.07
CA ASP A 105 6.55 17.29 -11.66
C ASP A 105 6.47 16.16 -10.63
N ILE A 106 7.47 16.03 -9.75
CA ILE A 106 7.56 14.91 -8.81
C ILE A 106 7.54 15.45 -7.37
N CYS A 107 6.62 14.94 -6.56
CA CYS A 107 6.56 15.20 -5.12
C CYS A 107 7.14 14.01 -4.35
N ILE A 108 8.17 14.26 -3.55
CA ILE A 108 8.74 13.28 -2.63
C ILE A 108 8.21 13.57 -1.22
N PRO A 109 7.43 12.65 -0.62
CA PRO A 109 6.98 12.81 0.75
C PRO A 109 8.15 12.69 1.71
N LEU A 110 8.15 13.52 2.74
CA LEU A 110 9.15 13.55 3.82
C LEU A 110 8.45 13.37 5.18
N PRO A 111 9.19 13.01 6.24
CA PRO A 111 8.62 12.83 7.57
C PRO A 111 7.86 14.08 8.07
N GLY A 112 6.86 13.85 8.94
CA GLY A 112 6.10 14.95 9.55
C GLY A 112 5.20 15.70 8.57
N ASP A 113 4.67 15.00 7.56
CA ASP A 113 3.81 15.56 6.51
C ASP A 113 4.48 16.65 5.64
N SER A 114 5.82 16.70 5.70
CA SER A 114 6.63 17.57 4.85
C SER A 114 6.85 16.94 3.47
N LYS A 115 7.40 17.72 2.53
CA LYS A 115 7.57 17.31 1.14
C LYS A 115 8.68 18.07 0.45
N LYS A 116 9.25 17.45 -0.58
CA LYS A 116 10.22 18.08 -1.48
C LYS A 116 9.77 17.89 -2.92
N CYS A 117 9.60 19.01 -3.64
CA CYS A 117 9.42 18.97 -5.08
C CYS A 117 10.77 18.75 -5.76
N ILE A 118 10.81 17.85 -6.73
CA ILE A 118 11.95 17.71 -7.64
C ILE A 118 11.45 17.83 -9.08
N THR A 119 12.21 18.55 -9.88
CA THR A 119 11.99 18.65 -11.32
C THR A 119 12.92 17.65 -12.01
N PRO A 120 12.46 16.96 -13.07
CA PRO A 120 13.33 16.15 -13.92
C PRO A 120 14.52 16.97 -14.40
N ASP A 121 15.67 16.33 -14.56
CA ASP A 121 16.85 16.97 -15.11
C ASP A 121 16.53 17.46 -16.55
N PRO A 122 16.64 18.76 -16.84
CA PRO A 122 16.31 19.30 -18.16
C PRO A 122 17.25 18.78 -19.25
N SER A 123 18.42 18.23 -18.90
CA SER A 123 19.34 17.60 -19.84
C SER A 123 18.92 16.19 -20.26
N VAL A 124 17.98 15.57 -19.54
CA VAL A 124 17.41 14.26 -19.89
C VAL A 124 16.19 14.52 -20.78
N PRO A 125 16.20 14.10 -22.06
CA PRO A 125 15.03 14.23 -22.92
C PRO A 125 13.86 13.50 -22.28
N ALA A 126 12.71 14.16 -22.17
CA ALA A 126 11.49 13.51 -21.72
C ALA A 126 11.29 12.23 -22.56
N PRO A 127 10.97 11.07 -21.94
CA PRO A 127 10.74 9.85 -22.69
C PRO A 127 9.68 10.17 -23.74
N GLY A 128 10.06 10.05 -25.02
CA GLY A 128 9.18 10.36 -26.13
C GLY A 128 7.87 9.62 -25.91
N ARG A 129 6.73 10.33 -26.01
CA ARG A 129 5.40 9.71 -25.86
C ARG A 129 5.36 8.48 -26.77
N ARG A 130 5.47 7.28 -26.21
CA ARG A 130 5.14 6.06 -26.94
C ARG A 130 3.65 6.21 -27.26
N ARG A 131 3.32 6.56 -28.51
CA ARG A 131 1.97 6.34 -29.01
C ARG A 131 1.66 4.88 -28.68
N ARG A 132 0.63 4.63 -27.87
CA ARG A 132 0.04 3.28 -27.79
C ARG A 132 -0.18 2.86 -29.24
N ARG A 133 0.58 1.87 -29.73
CA ARG A 133 0.19 1.22 -30.97
C ARG A 133 -1.15 0.58 -30.65
N SER A 134 -2.21 1.00 -31.33
CA SER A 134 -3.38 0.15 -31.47
C SER A 134 -2.85 -1.18 -32.01
N PRO A 135 -3.15 -2.33 -31.38
CA PRO A 135 -2.77 -3.59 -31.97
C PRO A 135 -3.58 -3.72 -33.27
N GLU A 136 -2.91 -3.59 -34.41
CA GLU A 136 -3.46 -4.07 -35.68
C GLU A 136 -3.35 -5.60 -35.63
N ASN A 137 -4.51 -6.26 -35.63
CA ASN A 137 -4.70 -7.71 -35.61
C ASN A 137 -4.19 -8.45 -34.37
N ILE A 138 -5.03 -8.48 -33.33
CA ILE A 138 -5.02 -9.57 -32.34
C ILE A 138 -6.34 -10.34 -32.43
N ASN A 139 -6.33 -11.48 -33.10
CA ASN A 139 -7.31 -12.56 -32.88
C ASN A 139 -7.02 -13.32 -31.57
N GLU A 140 -6.22 -12.73 -30.69
CA GLU A 140 -6.00 -13.23 -29.34
C GLU A 140 -7.00 -12.49 -28.45
N VAL A 141 -8.02 -13.23 -28.00
CA VAL A 141 -8.89 -12.81 -26.90
C VAL A 141 -8.03 -12.78 -25.63
N ILE A 142 -7.12 -11.82 -25.55
CA ILE A 142 -6.63 -11.32 -24.27
C ILE A 142 -7.83 -10.55 -23.72
N THR A 143 -8.73 -11.29 -23.07
CA THR A 143 -9.61 -10.71 -22.05
C THR A 143 -8.68 -10.06 -21.05
N THR A 144 -8.41 -8.78 -21.27
CA THR A 144 -7.92 -7.92 -20.21
C THR A 144 -9.04 -7.95 -19.18
N ARG A 145 -8.91 -8.81 -18.16
CA ARG A 145 -9.70 -8.70 -16.93
C ARG A 145 -9.68 -7.22 -16.60
N ARG A 146 -10.84 -6.57 -16.60
CA ARG A 146 -10.97 -5.23 -16.05
C ARG A 146 -10.70 -5.38 -14.56
N VAL A 147 -9.44 -5.35 -14.16
CA VAL A 147 -9.05 -5.14 -12.78
C VAL A 147 -9.49 -3.71 -12.47
N ALA A 148 -10.69 -3.57 -11.93
CA ALA A 148 -11.15 -2.31 -11.42
C ALA A 148 -10.35 -2.06 -10.14
N ARG A 149 -9.49 -1.04 -10.15
CA ARG A 149 -8.74 -0.64 -8.97
C ARG A 149 -9.68 0.12 -8.03
N SER A 150 -10.13 -0.60 -7.02
CA SER A 150 -10.75 -0.11 -5.79
C SER A 150 -9.96 0.96 -5.06
N VAL A 151 -10.17 2.27 -5.23
CA VAL A 151 -9.64 3.25 -4.25
C VAL A 151 -10.75 3.61 -3.28
N SER A 152 -10.55 3.26 -2.02
CA SER A 152 -11.43 3.66 -0.94
C SER A 152 -10.71 4.61 0.00
N GLU A 153 -11.46 5.45 0.72
CA GLU A 153 -10.93 6.39 1.69
C GLU A 153 -11.55 6.10 3.06
N GLY A 154 -10.70 6.00 4.09
CA GLY A 154 -11.12 6.00 5.49
C GLY A 154 -10.52 7.21 6.19
N GLU A 155 -11.30 7.92 7.00
CA GLU A 155 -10.85 9.09 7.76
C GLU A 155 -10.89 8.79 9.26
N GLU A 156 -9.75 8.91 9.95
CA GLU A 156 -9.70 8.75 11.41
C GLU A 156 -8.62 9.68 12.02
N ASN A 157 -8.99 10.50 13.00
CA ASN A 157 -8.11 11.46 13.70
C ASN A 157 -7.37 12.44 12.76
N GLY A 158 -8.06 12.96 11.75
CA GLY A 158 -7.55 13.96 10.80
C GLY A 158 -6.53 13.44 9.79
N GLY A 159 -6.33 12.11 9.70
CA GLY A 159 -5.56 11.46 8.65
C GLY A 159 -6.49 10.68 7.71
N VAL A 160 -6.27 10.81 6.40
CA VAL A 160 -6.96 10.01 5.38
C VAL A 160 -6.10 8.80 5.06
N VAL A 161 -6.64 7.59 5.23
CA VAL A 161 -6.01 6.35 4.79
C VAL A 161 -6.69 5.95 3.48
N LYS A 162 -5.91 5.90 2.40
CA LYS A 162 -6.37 5.41 1.11
C LYS A 162 -5.89 3.98 0.94
N TYR A 163 -6.71 3.13 0.36
CA TYR A 163 -6.33 1.75 0.09
C TYR A 163 -6.68 1.42 -1.35
N SER A 164 -5.83 0.62 -1.98
CA SER A 164 -5.93 0.26 -3.38
C SER A 164 -5.94 -1.26 -3.51
N GLY A 165 -7.02 -1.82 -4.03
CA GLY A 165 -7.16 -3.26 -4.24
C GLY A 165 -7.53 -3.64 -5.65
N GLU A 166 -7.24 -4.89 -5.98
CA GLU A 166 -7.80 -5.56 -7.13
C GLU A 166 -9.15 -6.16 -6.71
N VAL A 167 -10.23 -5.66 -7.33
CA VAL A 167 -11.52 -6.33 -7.25
C VAL A 167 -11.58 -7.27 -8.45
N ASP A 168 -11.50 -8.57 -8.18
CA ASP A 168 -11.88 -9.57 -9.17
C ASP A 168 -13.40 -9.47 -9.35
N LEU A 169 -13.82 -8.62 -10.28
CA LEU A 169 -15.18 -8.63 -10.82
C LEU A 169 -15.30 -9.93 -11.61
N GLY A 170 -15.51 -11.03 -10.87
CA GLY A 170 -15.91 -12.29 -11.46
C GLY A 170 -17.05 -12.01 -12.41
N ILE A 171 -16.90 -12.47 -13.64
CA ILE A 171 -18.00 -12.58 -14.59
C ILE A 171 -19.07 -13.38 -13.84
N LEU A 172 -20.12 -12.70 -13.38
CA LEU A 172 -21.40 -13.40 -13.20
C LEU A 172 -21.75 -13.84 -14.61
N SER A 173 -21.47 -15.11 -14.92
CA SER A 173 -22.01 -15.71 -16.12
C SER A 173 -23.52 -15.59 -16.01
N PRO A 174 -24.22 -14.96 -16.97
CA PRO A 174 -25.64 -15.16 -17.08
C PRO A 174 -25.79 -16.61 -17.57
N THR A 175 -26.02 -17.52 -16.66
CA THR A 175 -26.49 -18.86 -16.99
C THR A 175 -27.87 -19.00 -16.38
N ASP A 176 -28.84 -18.86 -17.29
CA ASP A 176 -30.17 -19.49 -17.40
C ASP A 176 -31.09 -19.56 -16.17
#